data_AF-A0A397TIF4-F1
#
_entry.id   AF-A0A397TIF4-F1
#
_cell.length_a   1.000
_cell.length_b   1.000
_cell.length_c   1.000
_cell.angle_alpha   90.00
_cell.angle_beta   90.00
_cell.angle_gamma   90.00
#
_symmetry.space_group_name_H-M   'P 1'
#
loop_
_entity.id
_entity.type
_entity.pdbx_description
1 polymer ?
#
loop_
_entity_poly.entity_id
_entity_poly.type
_entity_poly.pdbx_seq_one_letter_code
_entity_poly.pdbx_strand_id
1 'polypeptide(L)'
;MGVDSTVFYGTAPGRSGIIKSLPNINPNGFGTLTQEFIPKDYLDKRVRLSGFIKNNNVLGWVGMWMRVDSVNGSFDNMSNRPINGTGDWKSVENVLDVPEDTNNLAFGILLVGEGEAWLDECKFEIVDPTLVPTTEILNNNVGPFFDTPGELTYPINLSF
;
A
#
# COMPACT_ATOMS: atom_id res chain seq x y z
N MET A 1 0.58 -10.76 -10.12
CA MET A 1 0.30 -10.61 -8.68
C MET A 1 -0.49 -11.81 -8.20
N GLY A 2 -0.43 -12.14 -6.91
CA GLY A 2 -1.14 -13.28 -6.35
C GLY A 2 -0.83 -13.48 -4.86
N VAL A 3 -1.03 -14.70 -4.39
CA VAL A 3 -0.78 -15.13 -3.01
C VAL A 3 0.35 -16.15 -3.01
N ASP A 4 1.31 -15.99 -2.11
CA ASP A 4 2.40 -16.93 -1.88
C ASP A 4 2.27 -17.55 -0.48
N SER A 5 2.26 -18.87 -0.40
CA SER A 5 2.18 -19.62 0.88
C SER A 5 3.53 -20.17 1.35
N THR A 6 4.60 -19.86 0.61
CA THR A 6 5.97 -20.34 0.86
C THR A 6 6.89 -19.24 1.36
N VAL A 7 6.60 -17.99 0.98
CA VAL A 7 7.29 -16.79 1.47
C VAL A 7 6.27 -15.95 2.20
N PHE A 8 6.42 -15.79 3.51
CA PHE A 8 5.54 -14.97 4.37
C PHE A 8 6.30 -14.45 5.58
N TYR A 9 5.76 -13.43 6.23
CA TYR A 9 6.26 -12.88 7.47
C TYR A 9 5.75 -13.71 8.66
N GLY A 10 6.62 -14.03 9.62
CA GLY A 10 6.25 -14.81 10.81
C GLY A 10 6.48 -16.32 10.69
N THR A 11 5.68 -17.11 11.42
CA THR A 11 5.85 -18.58 11.54
C THR A 11 4.76 -19.34 10.79
N ALA A 12 5.12 -20.49 10.20
CA ALA A 12 4.20 -21.32 9.44
C ALA A 12 3.01 -21.86 10.26
N PRO A 13 1.84 -22.09 9.63
CA PRO A 13 1.50 -21.73 8.24
C PRO A 13 1.18 -20.23 8.09
N GLY A 14 1.61 -19.62 6.99
CA GLY A 14 1.36 -18.21 6.66
C GLY A 14 1.17 -18.00 5.15
N ARG A 15 0.79 -16.78 4.75
CA ARG A 15 0.59 -16.38 3.36
C ARG A 15 0.99 -14.91 3.21
N SER A 16 1.53 -14.52 2.07
CA SER A 16 1.80 -13.11 1.73
C SER A 16 1.33 -12.75 0.32
N GLY A 17 1.12 -11.46 0.07
CA GLY A 17 0.75 -10.95 -1.24
C GLY A 17 2.01 -10.75 -2.07
N ILE A 18 2.05 -11.33 -3.28
CA ILE A 18 3.22 -11.24 -4.15
C ILE A 18 2.93 -10.40 -5.41
N ILE A 19 3.88 -9.55 -5.76
CA ILE A 19 3.97 -8.90 -7.08
C ILE A 19 5.32 -9.21 -7.74
N LYS A 20 5.27 -9.55 -9.03
CA LYS A 20 6.43 -9.92 -9.84
C LYS A 20 6.32 -9.28 -11.20
N SER A 21 7.41 -8.68 -11.67
CA SER A 21 7.48 -8.14 -13.03
C SER A 21 7.48 -9.26 -14.08
N LEU A 22 6.99 -8.96 -15.27
CA LEU A 22 7.25 -9.79 -16.45
C LEU A 22 8.68 -9.55 -16.95
N PRO A 23 9.26 -10.47 -17.75
CA PRO A 23 10.50 -10.21 -18.48
C PRO A 23 10.35 -9.06 -19.49
N ASN A 24 11.43 -8.33 -19.79
CA ASN A 24 11.50 -7.29 -20.83
C ASN A 24 10.46 -6.16 -20.70
N ILE A 25 10.11 -5.78 -19.48
CA ILE A 25 9.19 -4.66 -19.23
C ILE A 25 9.87 -3.31 -19.47
N ASN A 26 9.04 -2.26 -19.61
CA ASN A 26 9.52 -0.89 -19.52
C ASN A 26 10.08 -0.65 -18.11
N PRO A 27 11.34 -0.21 -17.94
CA PRO A 27 11.94 0.01 -16.62
C PRO A 27 11.25 1.11 -15.80
N ASN A 28 10.50 2.00 -16.47
CA ASN A 28 9.69 3.03 -15.83
C ASN A 28 8.21 2.62 -15.64
N GLY A 29 7.84 1.43 -16.13
CA GLY A 29 6.51 0.86 -15.92
C GLY A 29 6.34 0.35 -14.49
N PHE A 30 5.09 0.31 -14.03
CA PHE A 30 4.78 -0.21 -12.70
C PHE A 30 3.55 -1.14 -12.74
N GLY A 31 3.45 -1.99 -11.72
CA GLY A 31 2.25 -2.76 -11.40
C GLY A 31 1.91 -2.63 -9.93
N THR A 32 0.66 -2.92 -9.57
CA THR A 32 0.18 -2.90 -8.18
C THR A 32 -0.63 -4.15 -7.87
N LEU A 33 -0.49 -4.68 -6.65
CA LEU A 33 -1.50 -5.52 -6.01
C LEU A 33 -2.34 -4.58 -5.13
N THR A 34 -3.65 -4.52 -5.39
CA THR A 34 -4.54 -3.51 -4.81
C THR A 34 -5.67 -4.17 -4.04
N GLN A 35 -6.03 -3.55 -2.91
CA GLN A 35 -7.29 -3.75 -2.22
C GLN A 35 -7.93 -2.39 -1.93
N GLU A 36 -9.25 -2.37 -1.90
CA GLU A 36 -10.02 -1.18 -1.60
C GLU A 36 -11.20 -1.50 -0.68
N PHE A 37 -11.69 -0.49 0.02
CA PHE A 37 -12.86 -0.59 0.89
C PHE A 37 -13.46 0.78 1.19
N ILE A 38 -14.75 0.80 1.54
CA ILE A 38 -15.46 1.97 2.03
C ILE A 38 -15.09 2.20 3.50
N PRO A 39 -14.48 3.35 3.86
CA PRO A 39 -13.76 3.49 5.12
C PRO A 39 -14.61 4.02 6.29
N LYS A 40 -15.79 3.44 6.53
CA LYS A 40 -16.80 3.98 7.48
C LYS A 40 -16.23 4.27 8.88
N ASP A 41 -15.42 3.35 9.41
CA ASP A 41 -14.84 3.47 10.77
C ASP A 41 -13.62 4.40 10.84
N TYR A 42 -13.17 4.90 9.69
CA TYR A 42 -11.96 5.72 9.54
C TYR A 42 -12.24 7.15 9.11
N LEU A 43 -13.52 7.52 8.86
CA LEU A 43 -13.90 8.88 8.50
C LEU A 43 -13.57 9.87 9.62
N ASP A 44 -13.03 11.04 9.24
CA ASP A 44 -12.58 12.09 10.15
C ASP A 44 -11.54 11.58 11.17
N LYS A 45 -10.58 10.78 10.69
CA LYS A 45 -9.45 10.23 11.47
C LYS A 45 -8.13 10.38 10.74
N ARG A 46 -7.03 10.38 11.51
CA ARG A 46 -5.70 10.07 10.99
C ARG A 46 -5.48 8.57 11.08
N VAL A 47 -5.06 7.98 9.97
CA VAL A 47 -4.97 6.54 9.81
C VAL A 47 -3.55 6.16 9.42
N ARG A 48 -2.95 5.24 10.19
CA ARG A 48 -1.72 4.54 9.85
C ARG A 48 -2.07 3.22 9.18
N LEU A 49 -1.52 3.01 7.99
CA LEU A 49 -1.34 1.70 7.39
C LEU A 49 0.10 1.25 7.63
N SER A 50 0.31 0.12 8.31
CA SER A 50 1.61 -0.52 8.47
C SER A 50 1.65 -1.89 7.79
N GLY A 51 2.83 -2.38 7.43
CA GLY A 51 3.04 -3.74 6.92
C GLY A 51 4.52 -4.08 6.79
N PHE A 52 4.82 -5.27 6.28
CA PHE A 52 6.19 -5.73 6.02
C PHE A 52 6.40 -5.98 4.54
N ILE A 53 7.52 -5.47 4.00
CA ILE A 53 7.93 -5.71 2.62
C ILE A 53 9.18 -6.57 2.59
N LYS A 54 9.17 -7.62 1.77
CA LYS A 54 10.36 -8.35 1.31
C LYS A 54 10.54 -8.10 -0.19
N ASN A 55 11.78 -8.04 -0.66
CA ASN A 55 12.07 -7.77 -2.06
C ASN A 55 13.24 -8.59 -2.60
N ASN A 56 13.17 -8.96 -3.87
CA ASN A 56 14.20 -9.72 -4.55
C ASN A 56 14.48 -9.12 -5.94
N ASN A 57 15.74 -8.76 -6.17
CA ASN A 57 16.26 -8.21 -7.43
C ASN A 57 15.43 -7.06 -8.00
N VAL A 58 14.97 -6.14 -7.14
CA VAL A 58 14.21 -4.96 -7.56
C VAL A 58 15.16 -3.91 -8.15
N LEU A 59 15.12 -3.73 -9.47
CA LEU A 59 15.99 -2.80 -10.20
C LEU A 59 15.48 -1.36 -10.23
N GLY A 60 14.15 -1.18 -10.16
CA GLY A 60 13.53 0.14 -9.98
C GLY A 60 13.32 0.39 -8.49
N TRP A 61 12.07 0.25 -8.04
CA TRP A 61 11.74 0.34 -6.62
C TRP A 61 10.40 -0.31 -6.29
N VAL A 62 10.21 -0.62 -5.01
CA VAL A 62 8.96 -1.14 -4.45
C VAL A 62 8.53 -0.26 -3.28
N GLY A 63 7.23 -0.12 -3.09
CA GLY A 63 6.64 0.62 -1.97
C GLY A 63 5.25 0.12 -1.61
N MET A 64 4.88 0.28 -0.35
CA MET A 64 3.49 0.22 0.07
C MET A 64 2.82 1.55 -0.31
N TRP A 65 1.56 1.49 -0.69
CA TRP A 65 0.81 2.68 -1.04
C TRP A 65 -0.56 2.71 -0.40
N MET A 66 -1.06 3.92 -0.21
CA MET A 66 -2.38 4.23 0.33
C MET A 66 -2.91 5.48 -0.37
N ARG A 67 -4.20 5.47 -0.71
CA ARG A 67 -4.92 6.55 -1.38
C ARG A 67 -6.26 6.76 -0.69
N VAL A 68 -6.60 8.03 -0.49
CA VAL A 68 -7.84 8.50 0.11
C VAL A 68 -8.64 9.23 -0.96
N ASP A 69 -9.74 8.66 -1.41
CA ASP A 69 -10.57 9.24 -2.45
C ASP A 69 -11.64 10.17 -1.82
N SER A 70 -11.34 11.47 -1.77
CA SER A 70 -12.20 12.55 -1.26
C SER A 70 -11.88 13.89 -1.95
N VAL A 71 -12.64 14.96 -1.68
CA VAL A 71 -12.35 16.31 -2.22
C VAL A 71 -10.96 16.80 -1.82
N ASN A 72 -10.56 16.52 -0.58
CA ASN A 72 -9.24 16.84 -0.03
C ASN A 72 -8.45 15.55 0.23
N GLY A 73 -8.50 14.63 -0.74
CA GLY A 73 -7.85 13.33 -0.64
C GLY A 73 -6.34 13.43 -0.48
N SER A 74 -5.76 12.39 0.11
CA SER A 74 -4.33 12.25 0.32
C SER A 74 -3.79 10.99 -0.33
N PHE A 75 -2.49 11.01 -0.67
CA PHE A 75 -1.83 9.91 -1.31
C PHE A 75 -0.40 9.74 -0.80
N ASP A 76 0.00 8.49 -0.66
CA ASP A 76 1.38 8.14 -0.37
C ASP A 76 1.70 6.78 -0.96
N ASN A 77 2.80 6.71 -1.69
CA ASN A 77 3.29 5.49 -2.34
C ASN A 77 4.73 5.15 -1.98
N MET A 78 5.30 5.83 -0.97
CA MET A 78 6.69 5.68 -0.57
C MET A 78 7.73 6.05 -1.63
N SER A 79 7.39 6.75 -2.72
CA SER A 79 8.37 7.12 -3.77
C SER A 79 9.52 8.01 -3.26
N ASN A 80 9.31 8.76 -2.19
CA ASN A 80 10.35 9.53 -1.48
C ASN A 80 11.20 8.69 -0.52
N ARG A 81 10.82 7.43 -0.29
CA ARG A 81 11.49 6.47 0.60
C ARG A 81 11.53 5.07 -0.05
N PRO A 82 12.08 4.96 -1.27
CA PRO A 82 11.98 3.75 -2.08
C PRO A 82 12.76 2.58 -1.46
N ILE A 83 12.27 1.36 -1.70
CA ILE A 83 12.99 0.11 -1.40
C ILE A 83 13.45 -0.50 -2.73
N ASN A 84 14.69 -0.98 -2.81
CA ASN A 84 15.26 -1.57 -4.04
C ASN A 84 16.23 -2.72 -3.71
N GLY A 85 16.75 -3.36 -4.75
CA GLY A 85 17.70 -4.48 -4.66
C GLY A 85 17.04 -5.75 -4.11
N THR A 86 17.80 -6.47 -3.29
CA THR A 86 17.32 -7.65 -2.55
C THR A 86 17.41 -7.35 -1.06
N GLY A 87 16.32 -7.60 -0.33
CA GLY A 87 16.20 -7.33 1.09
C GLY A 87 15.32 -8.35 1.77
N ASP A 88 15.59 -8.58 3.06
CA ASP A 88 14.65 -9.32 3.90
C ASP A 88 13.52 -8.43 4.40
N TRP A 89 12.55 -9.01 5.10
CA TRP A 89 11.38 -8.32 5.62
C TRP A 89 11.73 -7.04 6.37
N LYS A 90 11.16 -5.92 5.91
CA LYS A 90 11.31 -4.59 6.49
C LYS A 90 9.94 -4.01 6.81
N SER A 91 9.76 -3.50 8.02
CA SER A 91 8.53 -2.79 8.39
C SER A 91 8.44 -1.45 7.65
N VAL A 92 7.24 -1.12 7.17
CA VAL A 92 6.92 0.11 6.46
C VAL A 92 5.59 0.67 6.96
N GLU A 93 5.40 1.97 6.80
CA GLU A 93 4.14 2.64 7.13
C GLU A 93 3.83 3.84 6.23
N ASN A 94 2.52 4.09 6.07
CA ASN A 94 1.94 5.28 5.47
C ASN A 94 0.91 5.83 6.45
N VAL A 95 0.94 7.14 6.70
CA VAL A 95 0.02 7.83 7.62
C VAL A 95 -0.67 8.95 6.87
N LEU A 96 -1.98 8.82 6.68
CA LEU A 96 -2.80 9.77 5.93
C LEU A 96 -4.00 10.24 6.76
N ASP A 97 -4.44 11.47 6.51
CA ASP A 97 -5.72 11.96 7.02
C ASP A 97 -6.86 11.44 6.12
N VAL A 98 -7.99 11.09 6.72
CA VAL A 98 -9.17 10.56 6.03
C VAL A 98 -10.35 11.52 6.24
N PRO A 99 -10.60 12.44 5.30
CA PRO A 99 -11.72 13.39 5.37
C PRO A 99 -13.09 12.70 5.50
N GLU A 100 -14.06 13.40 6.09
CA GLU A 100 -15.43 12.89 6.30
C GLU A 100 -16.15 12.52 4.98
N ASP A 101 -15.81 13.18 3.87
CA ASP A 101 -16.37 12.92 2.54
C ASP A 101 -15.66 11.79 1.78
N THR A 102 -14.74 11.06 2.43
CA THR A 102 -14.03 9.94 1.79
C THR A 102 -15.00 8.82 1.44
N ASN A 103 -15.02 8.41 0.17
CA ASN A 103 -15.88 7.33 -0.30
C ASN A 103 -15.13 6.02 -0.54
N ASN A 104 -13.80 6.06 -0.65
CA ASN A 104 -12.96 4.90 -0.88
C ASN A 104 -11.55 5.08 -0.29
N LEU A 105 -11.03 4.02 0.33
CA LEU A 105 -9.61 3.86 0.64
C LEU A 105 -9.05 2.74 -0.23
N ALA A 106 -8.01 3.02 -1.00
CA ALA A 106 -7.28 2.03 -1.78
C ALA A 106 -5.85 1.89 -1.26
N PHE A 107 -5.33 0.68 -1.20
CA PHE A 107 -3.99 0.41 -0.70
C PHE A 107 -3.39 -0.85 -1.29
N GLY A 108 -2.08 -1.02 -1.09
CA GLY A 108 -1.40 -2.27 -1.40
C GLY A 108 0.10 -2.09 -1.63
N ILE A 109 0.68 -2.90 -2.50
CA ILE A 109 2.09 -2.85 -2.88
C ILE A 109 2.22 -2.54 -4.36
N LEU A 110 3.14 -1.63 -4.69
CA LEU A 110 3.52 -1.36 -6.07
C LEU A 110 4.96 -1.80 -6.32
N LEU A 111 5.23 -2.22 -7.55
CA LEU A 111 6.57 -2.50 -8.05
C LEU A 111 6.80 -1.71 -9.34
N VAL A 112 7.86 -0.91 -9.36
CA VAL A 112 8.37 -0.19 -10.53
C VAL A 112 9.63 -0.88 -11.03
N GLY A 113 9.69 -1.14 -12.33
CA GLY A 113 10.81 -1.84 -12.95
C GLY A 113 10.83 -3.33 -12.61
N GLU A 114 11.95 -3.97 -12.94
CA GLU A 114 12.10 -5.42 -12.82
C GLU A 114 12.28 -5.85 -11.36
N GLY A 115 11.69 -6.98 -10.98
CA GLY A 115 11.92 -7.60 -9.68
C GLY A 115 10.69 -8.36 -9.14
N GLU A 116 10.81 -8.74 -7.88
CA GLU A 116 9.76 -9.41 -7.11
C GLU A 116 9.67 -8.80 -5.73
N ALA A 117 8.46 -8.69 -5.21
CA ALA A 117 8.23 -8.24 -3.85
C ALA A 117 7.00 -8.89 -3.23
N TRP A 118 7.05 -8.98 -1.90
CA TRP A 118 5.98 -9.48 -1.06
C TRP A 118 5.56 -8.41 -0.06
N LEU A 119 4.25 -8.34 0.21
CA LEU A 119 3.64 -7.52 1.26
C LEU A 119 2.88 -8.45 2.20
N ASP A 120 3.07 -8.26 3.50
CA ASP A 120 2.45 -9.09 4.52
C ASP A 120 2.10 -8.28 5.78
N GLU A 121 1.20 -8.83 6.60
CA GLU A 121 0.77 -8.30 7.90
C GLU A 121 0.33 -6.82 7.82
N CYS A 122 -0.49 -6.49 6.83
CA CYS A 122 -1.06 -5.15 6.74
C CYS A 122 -1.98 -4.86 7.93
N LYS A 123 -1.88 -3.66 8.50
CA LYS A 123 -2.71 -3.25 9.62
C LYS A 123 -3.09 -1.78 9.50
N PHE A 124 -4.36 -1.51 9.72
CA PHE A 124 -4.88 -0.15 9.88
C PHE A 124 -5.03 0.19 11.36
N GLU A 125 -4.55 1.37 11.73
CA GLU A 125 -4.67 1.92 13.08
C GLU A 125 -5.11 3.38 13.02
N ILE A 126 -6.07 3.76 13.87
CA ILE A 126 -6.37 5.17 14.12
C ILE A 126 -5.30 5.71 15.07
N VAL A 127 -4.67 6.83 14.70
CA VAL A 127 -3.60 7.46 15.47
C VAL A 127 -3.95 8.89 15.87
N ASP A 128 -3.32 9.38 16.94
CA ASP A 128 -3.50 10.75 17.40
C ASP A 128 -2.80 11.73 16.44
N PRO A 129 -3.55 12.65 15.78
CA PRO A 129 -2.98 13.60 14.83
C PRO A 129 -2.05 14.64 15.47
N THR A 130 -2.09 14.81 16.80
CA THR A 130 -1.18 15.71 17.53
C THR A 130 0.18 15.07 17.80
N LEU A 131 0.27 13.74 17.75
CA LEU A 131 1.49 12.98 18.06
C LEU A 131 2.15 12.36 16.83
N VAL A 132 1.36 11.98 15.82
CA VAL A 132 1.84 11.27 14.63
C VAL A 132 1.66 12.15 13.39
N PRO A 133 2.72 12.63 12.74
CA PRO A 133 2.61 13.41 11.50
C PRO A 133 2.16 12.55 10.31
N THR A 134 1.63 13.19 9.27
CA THR A 134 1.34 12.51 8.01
C THR A 134 2.63 12.22 7.24
N THR A 135 2.59 11.21 6.39
CA THR A 135 3.67 10.85 5.46
C THR A 135 3.35 11.23 4.01
N GLU A 136 2.19 11.87 3.82
CA GLU A 136 1.62 12.27 2.53
C GLU A 136 2.66 12.84 1.57
N ILE A 137 2.57 12.40 0.31
CA ILE A 137 3.36 12.96 -0.77
C ILE A 137 2.48 13.99 -1.47
N LEU A 138 2.78 15.27 -1.24
CA LEU A 138 2.10 16.40 -1.87
C LEU A 138 2.39 16.41 -3.37
N ASN A 139 1.56 15.70 -4.13
CA ASN A 139 1.56 15.78 -5.59
C ASN A 139 0.42 16.72 -6.00
N ASN A 140 0.74 17.91 -6.50
CA ASN A 140 -0.25 18.90 -6.98
C ASN A 140 -1.08 18.44 -8.21
N ASN A 141 -1.07 17.15 -8.55
CA ASN A 141 -1.67 16.59 -9.76
C ASN A 141 -2.45 15.29 -9.51
N VAL A 142 -2.88 15.02 -8.27
CA VAL A 142 -3.79 13.90 -8.01
C VAL A 142 -5.19 14.30 -8.47
N GLY A 143 -5.50 14.06 -9.76
CA GLY A 143 -6.88 14.08 -10.22
C GLY A 143 -7.69 13.02 -9.47
N PRO A 144 -9.02 13.17 -9.37
CA PRO A 144 -9.83 12.18 -8.68
C PRO A 144 -9.69 10.81 -9.37
N PHE A 145 -9.18 9.84 -8.63
CA PHE A 145 -9.17 8.45 -9.06
C PHE A 145 -10.54 7.85 -8.77
N PHE A 146 -11.44 7.92 -9.75
CA PHE A 146 -12.74 7.27 -9.64
C PHE A 146 -12.62 5.80 -10.07
N ASP A 147 -12.06 4.96 -9.19
CA ASP A 147 -12.35 3.53 -9.25
C ASP A 147 -13.73 3.29 -8.61
N THR A 148 -14.47 2.30 -9.12
CA THR A 148 -15.78 1.96 -8.55
C THR A 148 -15.52 1.22 -7.24
N PRO A 149 -15.96 1.70 -6.07
CA PRO A 149 -15.60 1.06 -4.80
C PRO A 149 -16.08 -0.39 -4.78
N GLY A 150 -15.20 -1.32 -4.41
CA GLY A 150 -15.58 -2.68 -4.03
C GLY A 150 -16.61 -2.68 -2.88
N GLU A 151 -17.41 -3.75 -2.77
CA GLU A 151 -18.49 -3.86 -1.77
C GLU A 151 -18.00 -3.92 -0.31
N LEU A 152 -16.69 -4.01 -0.05
CA LEU A 152 -16.13 -4.14 1.28
C LEU A 152 -16.27 -2.84 2.08
N THR A 153 -16.73 -2.94 3.33
CA THR A 153 -16.83 -1.80 4.25
C THR A 153 -15.73 -1.78 5.32
N TYR A 154 -14.76 -2.67 5.22
CA TYR A 154 -13.60 -2.80 6.10
C TYR A 154 -12.43 -3.43 5.32
N PRO A 155 -11.17 -3.13 5.67
CA PRO A 155 -10.04 -3.77 5.02
C PRO A 155 -9.96 -5.22 5.48
N ILE A 156 -9.71 -6.14 4.54
CA ILE A 156 -9.28 -7.50 4.90
C ILE A 156 -7.76 -7.58 4.98
N ASN A 157 -7.04 -6.45 4.93
CA ASN A 157 -5.59 -6.35 5.16
C ASN A 157 -4.74 -7.24 4.24
N LEU A 158 -5.17 -7.42 2.99
CA LEU A 158 -4.58 -8.45 2.10
C LEU A 158 -4.52 -9.86 2.74
N SER A 159 -5.37 -10.15 3.72
CA SER A 159 -5.54 -11.50 4.26
C SER A 159 -6.36 -12.31 3.25
N PHE A 160 -5.67 -13.17 2.53
CA PHE A 160 -6.20 -14.11 1.53
C PHE A 160 -6.49 -15.49 2.14
#